data_AF-A0A2A7WZU1-F1
#
_entry.id   AF-A0A2A7WZU1-F1
#
_cell.length_a   1.000
_cell.length_b   1.000
_cell.length_c   1.000
_cell.angle_alpha   90.00
_cell.angle_beta   90.00
_cell.angle_gamma   90.00
#
_symmetry.space_group_name_H-M   'P 1'
#
loop_
_entity.id
_entity.type
_entity.pdbx_description
1 polymer ?
#
loop_
_entity_poly.entity_id
_entity_poly.type
_entity_poly.pdbx_seq_one_letter_code
_entity_poly.pdbx_strand_id
1 'polypeptide(L)' 'MTSLGYLFWGFVILIIAFGYFMQKKFGTGAPNKSDNQTMNEEIGRETTKVNNSNNPSGPF' A
#
# COMPACT_ATOMS: atom_id res chain seq x y z
N MET A 1 14.50 10.74 -39.96
CA MET A 1 14.80 11.16 -38.57
C MET A 1 14.53 12.66 -38.45
N THR A 2 13.26 13.07 -38.53
CA THR A 2 12.88 14.49 -38.47
C THR A 2 13.07 14.98 -37.04
N SER A 3 13.63 16.17 -36.85
CA SER A 3 13.87 16.78 -35.54
C SER A 3 12.62 16.79 -34.64
N LEU A 4 11.43 16.96 -35.22
CA LEU A 4 10.15 16.83 -34.51
C LEU A 4 9.92 15.44 -33.88
N GLY A 5 10.35 14.36 -34.54
CA GLY A 5 10.18 13.01 -34.02
C GLY A 5 11.00 12.76 -32.76
N TYR A 6 12.20 13.35 -32.67
CA TYR A 6 13.03 13.27 -31.48
C TYR A 6 12.50 14.13 -30.33
N LEU A 7 11.90 15.29 -30.61
CA LEU A 7 11.20 16.07 -29.58
C LEU A 7 10.02 15.28 -29.00
N PHE A 8 9.23 14.64 -29.85
CA PHE A 8 8.10 13.82 -29.42
C PHE A 8 8.57 12.65 -28.55
N TRP A 9 9.59 11.90 -29.00
CA TRP A 9 10.16 10.80 -28.23
C TRP A 9 10.80 11.24 -26.91
N GLY A 10 11.51 12.36 -26.90
CA GLY A 10 12.08 12.95 -25.69
C GLY A 10 11.01 13.31 -24.68
N PHE A 11 9.90 13.91 -25.13
CA PHE A 11 8.77 14.27 -24.28
C PHE A 11 8.07 13.04 -23.68
N VAL A 12 7.90 11.98 -24.47
CA VAL A 12 7.32 10.71 -24.00
C VAL A 12 8.16 10.10 -22.88
N ILE A 13 9.49 10.07 -23.03
CA ILE A 13 10.40 9.56 -21.99
C ILE A 13 10.29 10.39 -20.71
N LEU A 14 10.17 11.72 -20.85
CA LEU A 14 10.04 12.65 -19.73
C LEU A 14 8.76 12.38 -18.92
N ILE A 15 7.63 12.16 -19.60
CA ILE A 15 6.35 11.80 -18.94
C ILE A 15 6.46 10.47 -18.19
N ILE A 16 7.07 9.45 -18.78
CA ILE A 16 7.22 8.13 -18.14
C ILE A 16 8.10 8.26 -16.87
N ALA A 17 9.23 8.94 -16.98
CA ALA A 17 10.13 9.18 -15.85
C ALA A 17 9.45 10.01 -14.75
N PHE A 18 8.68 11.03 -15.13
CA PHE A 18 7.92 11.86 -14.21
C PHE A 18 6.81 11.05 -13.52
N GLY A 19 6.07 10.22 -14.25
CA GLY A 19 5.04 9.33 -13.69
C GLY A 19 5.62 8.36 -12.66
N TYR A 20 6.75 7.73 -12.96
CA TYR A 20 7.48 6.87 -12.02
C TYR A 20 7.96 7.64 -10.80
N PHE A 21 8.51 8.84 -11.00
CA PHE A 21 8.98 9.69 -9.91
C PHE A 21 7.84 10.16 -9.01
N MET A 22 6.68 10.53 -9.57
CA MET A 22 5.50 10.91 -8.81
C MET A 22 4.94 9.71 -8.03
N GLN A 23 4.91 8.52 -8.63
CA GLN A 23 4.58 7.28 -7.90
C GLN A 23 5.59 6.95 -6.79
N LYS A 24 6.86 7.33 -6.92
CA LYS A 24 7.86 7.11 -5.87
C LYS A 24 7.80 8.18 -4.77
N LYS A 25 7.58 9.44 -5.15
CA LYS A 25 7.56 10.61 -4.25
C LYS A 25 6.25 10.73 -3.48
N PHE A 26 5.13 10.53 -4.17
CA PHE A 26 3.79 10.55 -3.61
C PHE A 26 3.23 9.14 -3.43
N GLY A 27 4.13 8.15 -3.40
CA GLY A 27 3.80 6.73 -3.33
C GLY A 27 2.60 6.53 -2.47
N THR A 28 1.56 5.98 -3.10
CA THR A 28 0.26 5.65 -2.53
C THR A 28 0.49 5.36 -1.07
N GLY A 29 0.18 6.36 -0.22
CA GLY A 29 0.39 6.23 1.21
C GLY A 29 -0.21 4.90 1.58
N ALA A 30 0.59 4.02 2.20
CA ALA A 30 0.21 2.65 2.51
C ALA A 30 -1.27 2.66 2.89
N PRO A 31 -2.15 1.91 2.18
CA PRO A 31 -3.59 2.13 2.19
C PRO A 31 -3.99 2.36 3.63
N ASN A 32 -4.34 3.61 3.96
CA ASN A 32 -4.57 3.98 5.34
C ASN A 32 -5.70 3.07 5.79
N LYS A 33 -5.41 2.16 6.73
CA LYS A 33 -6.41 1.20 7.20
C LYS A 33 -7.62 2.03 7.57
N SER A 34 -8.72 1.80 6.86
CA SER A 34 -9.96 2.48 7.22
C SER A 34 -10.25 2.16 8.69
N ASP A 35 -10.86 3.09 9.43
CA ASP A 35 -11.13 2.89 10.86
C ASP A 35 -11.84 1.56 11.14
N ASN A 36 -12.65 1.09 10.18
CA ASN A 36 -13.31 -0.22 10.19
C ASN A 36 -12.34 -1.42 10.17
N GLN A 37 -11.23 -1.32 9.42
CA GLN A 37 -10.19 -2.36 9.39
C GLN A 37 -9.37 -2.37 10.68
N THR A 38 -9.07 -1.20 11.25
CA THR A 38 -8.39 -1.09 12.55
C THR A 38 -9.24 -1.65 13.68
N MET A 39 -10.53 -1.28 13.72
CA MET A 39 -11.48 -1.75 14.73
C MET A 39 -11.72 -3.26 14.64
N ASN A 40 -11.81 -3.84 13.43
CA ASN A 40 -11.98 -5.28 13.27
C ASN A 40 -10.75 -6.08 13.72
N GLU A 41 -9.54 -5.53 13.53
CA GLU A 41 -8.30 -6.15 14.05
C GLU A 41 -8.22 -6.10 15.58
N GLU A 42 -8.67 -5.01 16.19
CA GLU A 42 -8.72 -4.87 17.65
C GLU A 42 -9.74 -5.84 18.26
N ILE A 43 -10.94 -5.93 17.71
CA ILE A 43 -11.97 -6.89 18.15
C ILE A 43 -11.47 -8.33 18.01
N GLY A 44 -10.80 -8.66 16.89
CA GLY A 44 -10.23 -9.98 16.67
C GLY A 44 -9.12 -10.33 17.67
N ARG A 45 -8.25 -9.37 18.01
CA ARG A 45 -7.18 -9.54 19.01
C ARG A 45 -7.73 -9.76 20.42
N GLU A 46 -8.71 -8.97 20.83
CA GLU A 46 -9.31 -9.09 22.16
C GLU A 46 -10.14 -10.38 22.28
N THR A 47 -10.87 -10.77 21.23
CA THR A 47 -11.61 -12.06 21.20
C THR A 47 -10.66 -13.25 21.27
N THR A 48 -9.51 -13.19 20.57
CA THR A 48 -8.50 -14.27 20.59
C THR A 48 -7.83 -14.37 21.96
N LYS A 49 -7.50 -13.24 22.61
CA LYS A 49 -6.97 -13.22 23.98
C LYS A 49 -7.95 -13.82 24.99
N VAL A 50 -9.23 -13.44 24.91
CA VAL A 50 -10.27 -13.96 25.81
C VAL A 50 -10.46 -15.46 25.59
N ASN A 51 -10.51 -15.93 24.34
CA ASN A 51 -10.63 -17.36 24.04
C ASN A 51 -9.42 -18.17 24.54
N ASN A 52 -8.20 -17.63 24.46
CA ASN A 52 -7.00 -18.30 24.99
C ASN A 52 -6.98 -18.30 26.54
N SER A 53 -7.42 -17.22 27.17
CA SER A 53 -7.56 -17.16 28.64
C SER A 53 -8.58 -18.17 29.19
N ASN A 54 -9.59 -18.52 28.39
CA ASN A 54 -10.68 -19.40 28.79
C ASN A 54 -10.42 -20.88 28.45
N ASN A 55 -9.35 -21.19 27.72
CA ASN A 55 -8.97 -22.56 27.40
C ASN A 55 -7.46 -22.77 27.61
N PRO A 56 -7.00 -23.23 28.79
CA PRO A 56 -5.58 -23.43 29.10
C PRO A 56 -4.92 -24.60 28.35
N SER A 57 -5.58 -25.14 27.31
CA SER A 57 -5.08 -26.25 26.48
C SER A 57 -4.80 -25.78 25.05
N GLY A 58 -3.81 -24.90 24.89
CA GLY A 58 -3.11 -24.69 23.62
C GLY A 58 -1.94 -25.67 23.49
N PRO A 59 -1.58 -26.14 22.28
CA PRO A 59 -0.48 -27.08 22.10
C PRO A 59 0.85 -26.37 22.40
N PHE A 60 1.69 -27.03 23.20
CA PHE A 60 3.08 -26.66 23.46
C PHE A 60 3.90 -26.58 22.16
#